data_AF-A0A0P8A8F1-F1
#
_entry.id   AF-A0A0P8A8F1-F1
#
_cell.length_a   1.000
_cell.length_b   1.000
_cell.length_c   1.000
_cell.angle_alpha   90.00
_cell.angle_beta   90.00
_cell.angle_gamma   90.00
#
_symmetry.space_group_name_H-M   'P 1'
#
loop_
_entity.id
_entity.type
_entity.pdbx_description
1 polymer ?
#
loop_
_entity_poly.entity_id
_entity_poly.type
_entity_poly.pdbx_seq_one_letter_code
_entity_poly.pdbx_strand_id
1 'polypeptide(L)'
;MDTWELGEGYALAVKYIDTSSDPRKARLVLSRNGVDLDDVWLSSGNAYRYFQPGETGTPKLITYLDAVFAGATVDVIQLRNTVFVSDNVTQIKKGDRLGVFNVTIMDPDRIELKNREPIELKAGSRINLFGNLSFFVENSDELRFYPANMAGAQMDPGKVTVNETSDNPDVTIQVVSSPIAGRTERAAGFQAIISLAALVAVYRIKCRK
;
A
#
# COMPACT_ATOMS: atom_id res chain seq x y z
N MET A 1 -23.18 9.35 -21.88
CA MET A 1 -23.24 8.33 -20.82
C MET A 1 -21.99 8.50 -20.01
N ASP A 2 -22.13 8.46 -18.69
CA ASP A 2 -21.06 8.86 -17.78
C ASP A 2 -19.98 7.77 -17.72
N THR A 3 -18.74 8.23 -17.55
CA THR A 3 -17.55 7.39 -17.50
C THR A 3 -16.67 7.83 -16.35
N TRP A 4 -16.18 6.86 -15.58
CA TRP A 4 -15.16 7.06 -14.57
C TRP A 4 -13.79 6.72 -15.16
N GLU A 5 -12.94 7.74 -15.30
CA GLU A 5 -11.54 7.57 -15.66
C GLU A 5 -10.78 7.03 -14.45
N LEU A 6 -10.26 5.80 -14.57
CA LEU A 6 -9.56 5.10 -13.49
C LEU A 6 -8.04 5.35 -13.51
N GLY A 7 -7.53 5.92 -14.61
CA GLY A 7 -6.12 6.18 -14.84
C GLY A 7 -5.47 5.14 -15.76
N GLU A 8 -4.29 5.46 -16.30
CA GLU A 8 -3.50 4.55 -17.17
C GLU A 8 -4.26 4.04 -18.41
N GLY A 9 -5.23 4.85 -18.86
CA GLY A 9 -6.12 4.54 -19.97
C GLY A 9 -7.30 3.65 -19.62
N TYR A 10 -7.45 3.22 -18.36
CA TYR A 10 -8.61 2.45 -17.90
C TYR A 10 -9.81 3.37 -17.64
N ALA A 11 -10.98 2.92 -18.09
CA ALA A 11 -12.24 3.63 -17.90
C ALA A 11 -13.38 2.65 -17.61
N LEU A 12 -14.26 2.99 -16.67
CA LEU A 12 -15.49 2.27 -16.38
C LEU A 12 -16.68 3.10 -16.85
N ALA A 13 -17.52 2.55 -17.73
CA ALA A 13 -18.67 3.25 -18.29
C ALA A 13 -19.98 2.54 -17.99
N VAL A 14 -21.06 3.32 -17.81
CA VAL A 14 -22.43 2.77 -17.74
C VAL A 14 -22.97 2.67 -19.15
N LYS A 15 -23.25 1.44 -19.60
CA LYS A 15 -23.80 1.17 -20.93
C LYS A 15 -25.33 1.08 -20.94
N TYR A 16 -25.90 0.61 -19.84
CA TYR A 16 -27.36 0.51 -19.68
C TYR A 16 -27.75 0.52 -18.21
N ILE A 17 -28.94 1.05 -17.90
CA ILE A 17 -29.54 1.00 -16.58
C ILE A 17 -30.91 0.34 -16.71
N ASP A 18 -31.14 -0.71 -15.93
CA ASP A 18 -32.43 -1.39 -15.84
C ASP A 18 -33.09 -1.05 -14.51
N THR A 19 -34.04 -0.12 -14.58
CA THR A 19 -34.85 0.33 -13.44
C THR A 19 -36.12 -0.50 -13.21
N SER A 20 -36.44 -1.41 -14.14
CA SER A 20 -37.65 -2.23 -14.14
C SER A 20 -37.46 -3.58 -13.43
N SER A 21 -36.23 -4.07 -13.31
CA SER A 21 -35.93 -5.29 -12.54
C SER A 21 -35.87 -5.05 -11.04
N ASP A 22 -36.10 -6.12 -10.28
CA ASP A 22 -35.90 -6.19 -8.83
C ASP A 22 -35.03 -7.41 -8.46
N PRO A 23 -33.80 -7.21 -7.91
CA PRO A 23 -33.14 -5.92 -7.72
C PRO A 23 -32.80 -5.26 -9.06
N ARG A 24 -32.87 -3.91 -9.10
CA ARG A 24 -32.47 -3.08 -10.25
C ARG A 24 -31.03 -3.37 -10.66
N LYS A 25 -30.71 -3.17 -11.94
CA LYS A 25 -29.42 -3.56 -12.52
C LYS A 25 -28.81 -2.45 -13.35
N ALA A 26 -27.51 -2.55 -13.58
CA ALA A 26 -26.80 -1.75 -14.56
C ALA A 26 -25.82 -2.63 -15.34
N ARG A 27 -25.61 -2.28 -16.60
CA ARG A 27 -24.58 -2.89 -17.45
C ARG A 27 -23.36 -1.98 -17.46
N LEU A 28 -22.25 -2.48 -16.92
CA LEU A 28 -20.99 -1.76 -16.82
C LEU A 28 -19.99 -2.32 -17.83
N VAL A 29 -19.21 -1.44 -18.46
CA VAL A 29 -18.12 -1.82 -19.35
C VAL A 29 -16.82 -1.27 -18.81
N LEU A 30 -15.85 -2.15 -18.57
CA LEU A 30 -14.47 -1.78 -18.29
C LEU A 30 -13.71 -1.79 -19.60
N SER A 31 -13.00 -0.70 -19.90
CA SER A 31 -12.18 -0.57 -21.10
C SER A 31 -10.78 -0.08 -20.74
N ARG A 32 -9.83 -0.30 -21.66
CA ARG A 32 -8.51 0.31 -21.63
C ARG A 32 -8.18 0.89 -23.00
N ASN A 33 -7.83 2.18 -23.05
CA ASN A 33 -7.52 2.89 -24.29
C ASN A 33 -8.61 2.71 -25.38
N GLY A 34 -9.88 2.71 -24.95
CA GLY A 34 -11.04 2.52 -25.84
C GLY A 34 -11.31 1.07 -26.28
N VAL A 35 -10.56 0.09 -25.78
CA VAL A 35 -10.80 -1.34 -26.04
C VAL A 35 -11.51 -1.97 -24.83
N ASP A 36 -12.67 -2.56 -25.06
CA ASP A 36 -13.44 -3.26 -24.02
C ASP A 36 -12.64 -4.45 -23.47
N LEU A 37 -12.47 -4.48 -22.15
CA LEU A 37 -11.85 -5.57 -21.40
C LEU A 37 -12.89 -6.52 -20.81
N ASP A 38 -14.02 -5.98 -20.38
CA ASP A 38 -15.09 -6.73 -19.72
C ASP A 38 -16.44 -5.97 -19.81
N ASP A 39 -17.54 -6.72 -19.85
CA ASP A 39 -18.91 -6.19 -20.00
C ASP A 39 -19.87 -7.01 -19.13
N VAL A 40 -20.38 -6.40 -18.06
CA VAL A 40 -21.06 -7.12 -16.98
C VAL A 40 -22.41 -6.49 -16.62
N TRP A 41 -23.41 -7.34 -16.41
CA TRP A 41 -24.64 -6.97 -15.73
C TRP A 41 -24.47 -7.11 -14.22
N LEU A 42 -24.68 -6.02 -13.49
CA LEU A 42 -24.56 -5.97 -12.04
C LEU A 42 -25.89 -5.57 -11.42
N SER A 43 -26.38 -6.35 -10.46
CA SER A 43 -27.54 -5.99 -9.65
C SER A 43 -27.15 -5.08 -8.49
N SER A 44 -28.06 -4.20 -8.08
CA SER A 44 -27.91 -3.39 -6.87
C SER A 44 -27.63 -4.28 -5.66
N GLY A 45 -26.68 -3.86 -4.82
CA GLY A 45 -26.19 -4.62 -3.67
C GLY A 45 -25.02 -5.56 -3.98
N ASN A 46 -24.67 -5.77 -5.25
CA ASN A 46 -23.58 -6.67 -5.64
C ASN A 46 -22.29 -5.93 -6.02
N ALA A 47 -21.18 -6.67 -5.95
CA ALA A 47 -19.85 -6.20 -6.34
C ALA A 47 -19.45 -6.70 -7.72
N TYR A 48 -18.87 -5.82 -8.53
CA TYR A 48 -18.07 -6.16 -9.68
C TYR A 48 -16.60 -6.26 -9.30
N ARG A 49 -15.94 -7.32 -9.76
CA ARG A 49 -14.50 -7.56 -9.59
C ARG A 49 -13.90 -7.96 -10.92
N TYR A 50 -12.91 -7.21 -11.38
CA TYR A 50 -12.10 -7.55 -12.55
C TYR A 50 -10.72 -8.01 -12.11
N PHE A 51 -10.26 -9.13 -12.67
CA PHE A 51 -8.92 -9.65 -12.48
C PHE A 51 -8.19 -9.58 -13.82
N GLN A 52 -6.95 -9.11 -13.79
CA GLN A 52 -6.12 -9.15 -14.99
C GLN A 52 -5.86 -10.62 -15.39
N PRO A 53 -5.87 -10.96 -16.69
CA PRO A 53 -5.59 -12.32 -17.12
C PRO A 53 -4.25 -12.85 -16.57
N GLY A 54 -4.29 -14.00 -15.90
CA GLY A 54 -3.12 -14.62 -15.28
C GLY A 54 -2.79 -14.13 -13.87
N GLU A 55 -3.51 -13.13 -13.36
CA GLU A 55 -3.40 -12.68 -11.98
C GLU A 55 -4.45 -13.37 -11.09
N THR A 56 -4.01 -13.83 -9.91
CA THR A 56 -4.88 -14.49 -8.93
C THR A 56 -4.60 -13.89 -7.56
N GLY A 57 -5.64 -13.45 -6.86
CA GLY A 57 -5.55 -12.90 -5.51
C GLY A 57 -6.15 -11.49 -5.41
N THR A 58 -5.51 -10.49 -6.00
CA THR A 58 -5.94 -9.09 -5.90
C THR A 58 -6.70 -8.68 -7.16
N PRO A 59 -7.96 -8.19 -7.05
CA PRO A 59 -8.65 -7.66 -8.20
C PRO A 59 -7.99 -6.36 -8.67
N LYS A 60 -7.90 -6.19 -9.99
CA LYS A 60 -7.45 -4.95 -10.64
C LYS A 60 -8.45 -3.82 -10.41
N LEU A 61 -9.74 -4.16 -10.42
CA LEU A 61 -10.84 -3.26 -10.08
C LEU A 61 -11.84 -4.00 -9.19
N ILE A 62 -12.28 -3.36 -8.11
CA ILE A 62 -13.46 -3.75 -7.36
C ILE A 62 -14.36 -2.54 -7.18
N THR A 63 -15.67 -2.70 -7.37
CA THR A 63 -16.66 -1.66 -7.10
C THR A 63 -18.01 -2.30 -6.76
N TYR A 64 -18.83 -1.63 -5.96
CA TYR A 64 -20.16 -2.09 -5.58
C TYR A 64 -21.19 -1.21 -6.27
N LEU A 65 -22.18 -1.82 -6.93
CA LEU A 65 -23.38 -1.09 -7.33
C LEU A 65 -24.26 -0.97 -6.09
N ASP A 66 -24.23 0.20 -5.47
CA ASP A 66 -24.94 0.44 -4.21
C ASP A 66 -26.43 0.63 -4.48
N ALA A 67 -26.76 1.53 -5.40
CA ALA A 67 -28.12 1.91 -5.73
C ALA A 67 -28.29 2.24 -7.21
N VAL A 68 -29.52 2.04 -7.70
CA VAL A 68 -29.98 2.50 -9.01
C VAL A 68 -31.21 3.38 -8.79
N PHE A 69 -31.12 4.64 -9.20
CA PHE A 69 -32.19 5.61 -9.07
C PHE A 69 -32.87 5.81 -10.41
N ALA A 70 -34.18 5.57 -10.42
CA ALA A 70 -35.04 5.92 -11.55
C ALA A 70 -35.38 7.41 -11.44
N GLY A 71 -34.91 8.21 -12.39
CA GLY A 71 -35.19 9.64 -12.41
C GLY A 71 -36.31 9.98 -13.40
N ALA A 72 -36.94 11.15 -13.23
CA ALA A 72 -37.95 11.62 -14.17
C ALA A 72 -37.38 11.97 -15.56
N THR A 73 -36.09 12.25 -15.63
CA THR A 73 -35.39 12.68 -16.87
C THR A 73 -34.20 11.80 -17.19
N VAL A 74 -33.41 11.42 -16.18
CA VAL A 74 -32.25 10.54 -16.34
C VAL A 74 -32.20 9.53 -15.21
N ASP A 75 -31.91 8.29 -15.54
CA ASP A 75 -31.59 7.26 -14.57
C ASP A 75 -30.11 7.36 -14.20
N VAL A 76 -29.80 7.14 -12.93
CA VAL A 76 -28.43 7.22 -12.41
C VAL A 76 -28.11 6.03 -11.53
N ILE A 77 -26.83 5.68 -11.48
CA ILE A 77 -26.33 4.64 -10.58
C ILE A 77 -25.39 5.24 -9.55
N GLN A 78 -25.31 4.60 -8.39
CA GLN A 78 -24.34 4.91 -7.36
C GLN A 78 -23.37 3.75 -7.19
N LEU A 79 -22.09 4.04 -7.35
CA LEU A 79 -21.01 3.12 -7.04
C LEU A 79 -20.43 3.42 -5.65
N ARG A 80 -20.02 2.37 -4.94
CA ARG A 80 -19.37 2.48 -3.62
C ARG A 80 -18.15 1.56 -3.54
N ASN A 81 -17.19 1.94 -2.70
CA ASN A 81 -15.96 1.19 -2.43
C ASN A 81 -15.21 0.83 -3.72
N THR A 82 -15.09 1.81 -4.63
CA THR A 82 -14.35 1.65 -5.89
C THR A 82 -12.86 1.72 -5.60
N VAL A 83 -12.16 0.60 -5.81
CA VAL A 83 -10.71 0.51 -5.69
C VAL A 83 -10.15 0.01 -7.02
N PHE A 84 -9.17 0.74 -7.54
CA PHE A 84 -8.43 0.40 -8.76
C PHE A 84 -6.94 0.29 -8.43
N VAL A 85 -6.31 -0.78 -8.89
CA VAL A 85 -4.86 -1.01 -8.73
C VAL A 85 -4.16 -0.51 -9.99
N SER A 86 -3.11 0.28 -9.85
CA SER A 86 -2.28 0.76 -10.97
C SER A 86 -1.48 -0.39 -11.62
N ASP A 87 -1.14 -0.29 -12.91
CA ASP A 87 -0.17 -1.14 -13.61
C ASP A 87 1.26 -0.86 -13.14
N ASN A 88 1.52 0.38 -12.73
CA ASN A 88 2.83 0.83 -12.25
C ASN A 88 3.03 0.47 -10.77
N VAL A 89 2.96 -0.82 -10.45
CA VAL A 89 3.23 -1.34 -9.11
C VAL A 89 4.72 -1.60 -8.91
N THR A 90 5.23 -1.26 -7.72
CA THR A 90 6.57 -1.71 -7.32
C THR A 90 6.47 -3.11 -6.76
N GLN A 91 7.11 -4.06 -7.43
CA GLN A 91 7.18 -5.42 -6.95
C GLN A 91 8.31 -5.57 -5.93
N ILE A 92 8.01 -6.17 -4.77
CA ILE A 92 8.99 -6.52 -3.75
C ILE A 92 9.02 -8.03 -3.59
N LYS A 93 10.22 -8.60 -3.53
CA LYS A 93 10.51 -10.01 -3.35
C LYS A 93 11.48 -10.23 -2.21
N LYS A 94 11.48 -11.44 -1.67
CA LYS A 94 12.51 -11.88 -0.74
C LYS A 94 13.87 -11.80 -1.45
N GLY A 95 14.83 -11.15 -0.79
CA GLY A 95 16.16 -10.85 -1.32
C GLY A 95 16.29 -9.45 -1.94
N ASP A 96 15.17 -8.75 -2.19
CA ASP A 96 15.22 -7.40 -2.75
C ASP A 96 15.88 -6.41 -1.79
N ARG A 97 16.46 -5.37 -2.39
CA ARG A 97 17.12 -4.27 -1.68
C ARG A 97 16.21 -3.06 -1.61
N LEU A 98 15.96 -2.59 -0.40
CA LEU A 98 15.18 -1.40 -0.11
C LEU A 98 16.03 -0.46 0.73
N GLY A 99 16.71 0.48 0.05
CA GLY A 99 17.67 1.38 0.68
C GLY A 99 18.83 0.59 1.30
N VAL A 100 19.03 0.74 2.61
CA VAL A 100 20.08 0.02 3.37
C VAL A 100 19.66 -1.39 3.81
N PHE A 101 18.39 -1.76 3.57
CA PHE A 101 17.84 -3.05 3.99
C PHE A 101 17.75 -4.08 2.86
N ASN A 102 17.81 -5.35 3.25
CA ASN A 102 17.38 -6.49 2.44
C ASN A 102 16.06 -7.04 2.97
N VAL A 103 15.19 -7.47 2.07
CA VAL A 103 13.98 -8.22 2.41
C VAL A 103 14.36 -9.64 2.78
N THR A 104 14.31 -10.00 4.06
CA THR A 104 14.71 -11.34 4.54
C THR A 104 13.55 -12.31 4.67
N ILE A 105 12.36 -11.80 4.98
CA ILE A 105 11.13 -12.59 5.12
C ILE A 105 10.01 -11.91 4.34
N MET A 106 9.19 -12.75 3.70
CA MET A 106 8.00 -12.32 2.97
C MET A 106 6.89 -13.35 3.19
N ASP A 107 6.22 -13.23 4.32
CA ASP A 107 5.10 -14.07 4.76
C ASP A 107 3.77 -13.33 4.53
N PRO A 108 2.61 -13.99 4.41
CA PRO A 108 1.34 -13.36 4.02
C PRO A 108 0.93 -12.12 4.82
N ASP A 109 1.34 -12.03 6.08
CA ASP A 109 1.01 -10.97 7.04
C ASP A 109 2.22 -10.09 7.41
N ARG A 110 3.44 -10.51 7.05
CA ARG A 110 4.69 -9.90 7.52
C ARG A 110 5.75 -9.78 6.42
N ILE A 111 6.38 -8.60 6.34
CA ILE A 111 7.66 -8.40 5.64
C ILE A 111 8.71 -8.04 6.69
N GLU A 112 9.86 -8.73 6.66
CA GLU A 112 11.02 -8.35 7.49
C GLU A 112 12.13 -7.76 6.63
N LEU A 113 12.61 -6.59 7.06
CA LEU A 113 13.75 -5.89 6.48
C LEU A 113 14.92 -5.94 7.46
N LYS A 114 16.11 -6.34 6.99
CA LYS A 114 17.34 -6.38 7.80
C LYS A 114 18.46 -5.63 7.13
N ASN A 115 19.21 -4.87 7.92
CA ASN A 115 20.39 -4.16 7.42
C ASN A 115 21.48 -5.16 7.04
N ARG A 116 22.07 -4.97 5.85
CA ARG A 116 23.17 -5.84 5.37
C ARG A 116 24.47 -5.56 6.11
N GLU A 117 24.72 -4.28 6.34
CA GLU A 117 25.90 -3.76 7.01
C GLU A 117 25.47 -2.95 8.23
N PRO A 118 26.31 -2.84 9.26
CA PRO A 118 26.00 -2.00 10.41
C PRO A 118 25.69 -0.58 9.97
N ILE A 119 24.59 -0.03 10.49
CA ILE A 119 24.23 1.36 10.23
C ILE A 119 25.11 2.22 11.13
N GLU A 120 25.80 3.19 10.54
CA GLU A 120 26.72 4.10 11.23
C GLU A 120 25.95 5.31 11.80
N LEU A 121 25.76 5.34 13.12
CA LEU A 121 25.03 6.40 13.82
C LEU A 121 25.96 7.57 14.15
N LYS A 122 26.25 8.41 13.16
CA LYS A 122 27.11 9.59 13.35
C LYS A 122 26.33 10.71 14.07
N ALA A 123 26.90 11.25 15.16
CA ALA A 123 26.31 12.38 15.89
C ALA A 123 26.02 13.59 14.98
N GLY A 124 24.86 14.22 15.20
CA GLY A 124 24.38 15.36 14.41
C GLY A 124 24.04 15.03 12.95
N SER A 125 23.94 13.75 12.58
CA SER A 125 23.66 13.33 11.21
C SER A 125 22.23 12.85 11.01
N ARG A 126 21.82 12.85 9.74
CA ARG A 126 20.63 12.17 9.26
C ARG A 126 21.04 11.03 8.35
N ILE A 127 20.51 9.85 8.63
CA ILE A 127 20.86 8.61 7.94
C ILE A 127 19.62 8.12 7.22
N ASN A 128 19.60 8.22 5.90
CA ASN A 128 18.51 7.67 5.11
C ASN A 128 18.56 6.13 5.18
N LEU A 129 17.45 5.51 5.56
CA LEU A 129 17.32 4.07 5.63
C LEU A 129 16.67 3.53 4.37
N PHE A 130 15.49 4.06 4.02
CA PHE A 130 14.76 3.72 2.82
C PHE A 130 13.68 4.76 2.52
N GLY A 131 13.61 5.25 1.28
CA GLY A 131 12.60 6.24 0.88
C GLY A 131 12.62 7.47 1.80
N ASN A 132 11.49 7.76 2.44
CA ASN A 132 11.38 8.85 3.42
C ASN A 132 11.70 8.44 4.86
N LEU A 133 12.01 7.16 5.13
CA LEU A 133 12.41 6.70 6.47
C LEU A 133 13.90 6.97 6.69
N SER A 134 14.21 7.71 7.75
CA SER A 134 15.57 8.03 8.17
C SER A 134 15.73 7.89 9.69
N PHE A 135 16.97 7.81 10.17
CA PHE A 135 17.29 8.17 11.55
C PHE A 135 17.83 9.59 11.60
N PHE A 136 17.42 10.33 12.62
CA PHE A 136 18.17 11.50 13.07
C PHE A 136 18.94 11.13 14.33
N VAL A 137 20.22 11.47 14.36
CA VAL A 137 21.10 11.24 15.51
C VAL A 137 21.42 12.59 16.13
N GLU A 138 21.07 12.77 17.40
CA GLU A 138 21.32 14.00 18.12
C GLU A 138 22.83 14.25 18.25
N ASN A 139 23.24 15.52 18.21
CA ASN A 139 24.63 15.89 18.48
C ASN A 139 24.82 16.06 19.98
N SER A 140 24.93 14.93 20.70
CA SER A 140 25.06 14.86 22.15
C SER A 140 26.23 13.94 22.53
N ASP A 141 26.73 14.09 23.75
CA ASP A 141 27.73 13.19 24.34
C ASP A 141 27.16 11.80 24.64
N GLU A 142 25.82 11.67 24.68
CA GLU A 142 25.08 10.41 24.76
C GLU A 142 24.48 10.04 23.40
N LEU A 143 24.52 8.74 23.04
CA LEU A 143 23.84 8.28 21.82
C LEU A 143 22.32 8.41 21.97
N ARG A 144 21.73 9.32 21.20
CA ARG A 144 20.29 9.49 21.07
C ARG A 144 19.93 9.56 19.60
N PHE A 145 19.03 8.68 19.15
CA PHE A 145 18.55 8.68 17.79
C PHE A 145 17.07 8.29 17.74
N TYR A 146 16.37 8.76 16.70
CA TYR A 146 14.96 8.45 16.51
C TYR A 146 14.59 8.40 15.01
N PRO A 147 13.53 7.64 14.66
CA PRO A 147 12.96 7.69 13.32
C PRO A 147 12.48 9.10 12.95
N ALA A 148 12.89 9.58 11.79
CA ALA A 148 12.51 10.87 11.24
C ALA A 148 12.26 10.76 9.74
N ASN A 149 11.45 11.67 9.20
CA ASN A 149 11.36 11.80 7.76
C ASN A 149 12.60 12.51 7.17
N MET A 150 12.76 12.45 5.85
CA MET A 150 13.86 13.15 5.17
C MET A 150 13.88 14.67 5.42
N ALA A 151 12.71 15.28 5.62
CA ALA A 151 12.56 16.70 5.96
C ALA A 151 12.95 17.03 7.42
N GLY A 152 13.18 16.04 8.28
CA GLY A 152 13.60 16.23 9.65
C GLY A 152 12.50 16.31 10.70
N ALA A 153 11.24 16.13 10.31
CA ALA A 153 10.17 15.95 11.28
C ALA A 153 10.30 14.55 11.90
N GLN A 154 10.23 14.48 13.22
CA GLN A 154 10.12 13.22 13.94
C GLN A 154 8.89 12.47 13.42
N MET A 155 9.06 11.18 13.11
CA MET A 155 7.91 10.34 12.82
C MET A 155 7.27 9.96 14.15
N ASP A 156 6.02 10.38 14.36
CA ASP A 156 5.18 9.83 15.42
C ASP A 156 4.58 8.51 14.91
N PRO A 157 4.96 7.34 15.47
CA PRO A 157 4.42 6.06 15.05
C PRO A 157 2.89 5.99 15.15
N GLY A 158 2.27 6.77 16.04
CA GLY A 158 0.82 6.84 16.24
C GLY A 158 0.07 7.78 15.28
N LYS A 159 0.78 8.53 14.41
CA LYS A 159 0.17 9.45 13.43
C LYS A 159 0.49 9.12 11.98
N VAL A 160 1.08 7.96 11.70
CA VAL A 160 1.12 7.47 10.32
C VAL A 160 -0.33 7.17 9.94
N THR A 161 -0.93 7.97 9.03
CA THR A 161 -2.22 7.67 8.41
C THR A 161 -2.06 6.40 7.57
N VAL A 162 -2.11 5.26 8.23
CA VAL A 162 -2.44 3.97 7.65
C VAL A 162 -3.95 3.84 7.84
N ASN A 163 -4.69 3.51 6.78
CA ASN A 163 -6.08 3.12 6.94
C ASN A 163 -6.08 1.84 7.82
N GLU A 164 -6.42 2.00 9.10
CA GLU A 164 -6.10 1.13 10.23
C GLU A 164 -6.54 -0.34 10.05
N THR A 165 -5.83 -1.32 10.63
CA THR A 165 -6.11 -1.78 12.01
C THR A 165 -4.88 -1.97 12.90
N SER A 166 -5.04 -1.54 14.16
CA SER A 166 -4.20 -1.72 15.34
C SER A 166 -3.93 -3.20 15.68
N ASP A 167 -2.65 -3.55 15.83
CA ASP A 167 -2.13 -4.21 17.04
C ASP A 167 -0.59 -4.14 17.07
N ASN A 168 -0.06 -3.65 18.18
CA ASN A 168 1.32 -3.25 18.38
C ASN A 168 2.07 -4.34 19.19
N PRO A 169 3.23 -4.87 18.75
CA PRO A 169 4.17 -5.46 19.68
C PRO A 169 5.23 -4.43 20.08
N ASP A 170 5.25 -4.17 21.38
CA ASP A 170 6.26 -3.42 22.12
C ASP A 170 7.69 -3.82 21.72
N VAL A 171 8.52 -2.85 21.34
CA VAL A 171 9.95 -3.07 21.03
C VAL A 171 10.78 -2.48 22.16
N THR A 172 11.04 -3.29 23.19
CA THR A 172 12.08 -3.00 24.18
C THR A 172 13.37 -3.73 23.78
N ILE A 173 14.42 -2.98 23.44
CA ILE A 173 15.78 -3.53 23.24
C ILE A 173 16.71 -2.99 24.33
N GLN A 174 17.31 -3.90 25.12
CA GLN A 174 18.39 -3.59 26.07
C GLN A 174 19.70 -3.42 25.29
N VAL A 175 20.24 -2.20 25.23
CA VAL A 175 21.55 -1.91 24.64
C VAL A 175 22.63 -2.20 25.68
N VAL A 176 23.40 -3.27 25.48
CA VAL A 176 24.51 -3.68 26.36
C VAL A 176 25.83 -3.12 25.83
N SER A 177 25.97 -1.79 25.80
CA SER A 177 27.26 -1.13 25.68
C SER A 177 27.14 0.35 26.02
N SER A 178 27.99 0.83 26.94
CA SER A 178 28.09 2.24 27.24
C SER A 178 28.73 3.00 26.06
N PRO A 179 28.08 4.05 25.53
CA PRO A 179 28.63 4.87 24.45
C PRO A 179 29.82 5.73 24.94
N ILE A 180 30.77 6.01 24.05
CA ILE A 180 31.92 6.92 24.28
C ILE A 180 31.82 8.06 23.27
N ALA A 181 31.82 9.32 23.77
CA ALA A 181 31.64 10.53 22.98
C ALA A 181 32.64 10.66 21.80
N GLY A 182 32.15 11.17 20.66
CA GLY A 182 32.96 11.49 19.48
C GLY A 182 33.22 10.33 18.50
N ARG A 183 32.53 9.19 18.65
CA ARG A 183 32.75 7.99 17.84
C ARG A 183 31.53 7.62 16.99
N THR A 184 31.76 7.06 15.81
CA THR A 184 30.74 6.37 15.02
C THR A 184 30.36 5.07 15.71
N GLU A 185 29.07 4.89 16.03
CA GLU A 185 28.56 3.62 16.55
C GLU A 185 27.95 2.76 15.45
N ARG A 186 28.16 1.44 15.55
CA ARG A 186 27.67 0.45 14.60
C ARG A 186 26.57 -0.37 15.25
N ALA A 187 25.32 -0.14 14.84
CA ALA A 187 24.21 -1.00 15.25
C ALA A 187 24.22 -2.29 14.41
N ALA A 188 24.57 -3.41 15.02
CA ALA A 188 24.40 -4.74 14.42
C ALA A 188 22.97 -5.23 14.67
N GLY A 189 22.20 -5.46 13.61
CA GLY A 189 20.91 -6.15 13.69
C GLY A 189 19.68 -5.28 13.95
N PHE A 190 19.43 -4.27 13.11
CA PHE A 190 18.13 -3.60 13.09
C PHE A 190 17.13 -4.46 12.30
N GLN A 191 16.04 -4.88 12.95
CA GLN A 191 14.91 -5.56 12.31
C GLN A 191 13.72 -4.61 12.27
N ALA A 192 13.28 -4.22 11.07
CA ALA A 192 11.99 -3.57 10.88
C ALA A 192 10.97 -4.64 10.48
N ILE A 193 9.95 -4.82 11.32
CA ILE A 193 8.78 -5.65 11.02
C ILE A 193 7.69 -4.70 10.56
N ILE A 194 7.28 -4.81 9.31
CA ILE A 194 6.16 -4.02 8.77
C ILE A 194 5.00 -4.99 8.58
N SER A 195 3.92 -4.76 9.33
CA SER A 195 2.63 -5.43 9.09
C SER A 195 2.06 -4.99 7.75
N LEU A 196 1.57 -5.94 6.95
CA LEU A 196 1.16 -5.68 5.56
C LEU A 196 0.00 -4.68 5.41
N ALA A 197 -0.69 -4.34 6.50
CA ALA A 197 -1.69 -3.27 6.54
C ALA A 197 -1.13 -1.91 6.08
N ALA A 198 0.19 -1.69 6.15
CA ALA A 198 0.83 -0.43 5.79
C ALA A 198 1.30 -0.31 4.33
N LEU A 199 1.09 -1.31 3.46
CA LEU A 199 1.72 -1.33 2.12
C LEU A 199 0.76 -1.80 1.01
N VAL A 200 -0.25 -0.99 0.70
CA VAL A 200 -1.26 -1.30 -0.34
C VAL A 200 -0.70 -1.23 -1.78
N ALA A 201 0.58 -0.90 -2.01
CA ALA A 201 1.15 -0.77 -3.36
C ALA A 201 2.11 -1.90 -3.80
N VAL A 202 2.13 -3.05 -3.12
CA VAL A 202 3.07 -4.14 -3.44
C VAL A 202 2.34 -5.43 -3.78
N TYR A 203 2.33 -5.77 -5.06
CA TYR A 203 1.72 -6.99 -5.59
C TYR A 203 2.58 -8.23 -5.31
N ARG A 204 1.93 -9.30 -4.80
CA ARG A 204 2.55 -10.60 -4.48
C ARG A 204 2.52 -11.51 -5.71
N ILE A 205 3.65 -12.11 -6.07
CA ILE A 205 3.66 -13.31 -6.92
C ILE A 205 3.80 -14.54 -6.04
N LYS A 206 2.85 -15.46 -6.15
CA LYS A 206 3.00 -16.83 -5.65
C LYS A 206 3.92 -17.57 -6.61
N CYS A 207 5.18 -17.79 -6.25
CA CYS A 207 6.04 -18.69 -7.01
C CYS A 207 5.42 -20.08 -7.01
N ARG A 208 5.12 -20.63 -8.20
CA ARG A 208 4.89 -22.07 -8.36
C ARG A 208 6.23 -22.79 -8.14
N LYS A 209 6.22 -23.84 -7.33
CA LYS A 209 7.30 -24.84 -7.33
C LYS A 209 7.23 -25.66 -8.61
#